data_AF-A0AAD5Q3V9-F1
#
_entry.id   AF-A0AAD5Q3V9-F1
#
_cell.length_a   1.000
_cell.length_b   1.000
_cell.length_c   1.000
_cell.angle_alpha   90.00
_cell.angle_beta   90.00
_cell.angle_gamma   90.00
#
_symmetry.space_group_name_H-M   'P 1'
#
loop_
_entity.id
_entity.type
_entity.pdbx_description
1 polymer ?
#
loop_
_entity_poly.entity_id
_entity_poly.type
_entity_poly.pdbx_seq_one_letter_code
_entity_poly.pdbx_strand_id
1 'polypeptide(L)'
;MDRSTIQQGQRAESSSRPTGTTLPITSWIYPSTHTAAGIFVAGKARVNSLVAQQARTFASTPLANARTVSTDDWRAAVAAFDHQISLHGSDAPFAAGDVHAIVKQCTAQGRHREAQAVVRKAKQFGHEVLVETEALICSLLARKGHVDRAFETMSELLQRDGSPSSARAAQLFDPMLTVFKETHDWQNVRRVMEQMHALGLEPSPRVLRLLMVTSARARRKDVLLKTIAFVKQQNSGELSNLDAATMSALCQGLVDVGEYRPALDIYNGLDASRLETHGTTILLNHFLSAAFRLGQVKKALKIFDRMSRSTQFPPDDFSFATCVLELERLEQWHEVISIFNAMQDREARGISSLAINALSCAAVVRAVHHPDVGLSRRDIQLDMQVILKRLPQLQFQRFGHAASLLDVLVEHRYLSHAQRLFRRLVEHGVISTSWLRKSGFEVELHSFSRGVAKCAVVYAFQQLRLRHKSPHGIDDDLRIITGVGKGSKTFLQPVLPSEVSDLLVRSFRPLIRPMAHPTNPGVLLVRAKTIRQWMAEGGVIRQYEDKHTRLS
;
A
#
# COMPACT_ATOMS: atom_id res chain seq x y z
N MET A 1 52.63 -20.11 44.75
CA MET A 1 54.07 -20.32 44.51
C MET A 1 54.27 -20.06 43.02
N ASP A 2 54.40 -18.78 42.69
CA ASP A 2 55.67 -18.09 42.30
C ASP A 2 56.06 -18.40 40.85
N ARG A 3 55.89 -17.42 39.95
CA ARG A 3 56.89 -16.41 39.51
C ARG A 3 58.02 -17.06 38.69
N SER A 4 58.03 -16.78 37.39
CA SER A 4 59.03 -15.96 36.67
C SER A 4 60.02 -16.88 35.93
N THR A 5 60.49 -16.63 34.70
CA THR A 5 61.42 -15.56 34.26
C THR A 5 61.70 -15.86 32.77
N ILE A 6 61.33 -15.00 31.80
CA ILE A 6 62.14 -14.00 31.06
C ILE A 6 63.14 -14.57 30.00
N GLN A 7 62.93 -14.11 28.75
CA GLN A 7 63.89 -13.88 27.62
C GLN A 7 64.63 -15.10 27.01
N GLN A 8 65.03 -15.14 25.74
CA GLN A 8 65.21 -14.17 24.65
C GLN A 8 65.35 -14.96 23.33
N GLY A 9 65.03 -14.36 22.18
CA GLY A 9 65.35 -14.95 20.87
C GLY A 9 64.84 -14.12 19.70
N GLN A 10 65.64 -13.13 19.30
CA GLN A 10 65.44 -12.30 18.11
C GLN A 10 65.55 -13.13 16.80
N ARG A 11 64.73 -12.83 15.79
CA ARG A 11 65.18 -12.22 14.51
C ARG A 11 64.04 -12.09 13.49
N ALA A 12 64.20 -11.08 12.66
CA ALA A 12 63.28 -10.54 11.68
C ALA A 12 63.02 -11.48 10.50
N GLU A 13 61.83 -11.36 9.90
CA GLU A 13 61.68 -11.42 8.44
C GLU A 13 60.37 -10.73 7.98
N SER A 14 60.52 -10.03 6.87
CA SER A 14 59.53 -9.22 6.17
C SER A 14 58.36 -10.03 5.61
N SER A 15 57.13 -9.51 5.68
CA SER A 15 56.09 -9.85 4.71
C SER A 15 55.14 -8.69 4.43
N SER A 16 55.11 -8.32 3.16
CA SER A 16 54.20 -7.42 2.44
C SER A 16 52.73 -7.50 2.86
N ARG A 17 52.09 -6.32 2.97
CA ARG A 17 50.63 -6.15 3.04
C ARG A 17 49.97 -6.65 1.74
N PRO A 18 48.87 -7.42 1.78
CA PRO A 18 48.08 -7.68 0.59
C PRO A 18 47.19 -6.47 0.28
N THR A 19 47.33 -5.93 -0.92
CA THR A 19 46.39 -5.02 -1.57
C THR A 19 45.07 -5.75 -1.79
N GLY A 20 43.99 -5.26 -1.18
CA GLY A 20 42.64 -5.79 -1.39
C GLY A 20 42.17 -5.54 -2.82
N THR A 21 42.03 -6.61 -3.59
CA THR A 21 41.34 -6.65 -4.86
C THR A 21 39.83 -6.57 -4.64
N THR A 22 39.19 -5.52 -5.16
CA THR A 22 37.74 -5.42 -5.31
C THR A 22 37.28 -6.50 -6.30
N LEU A 23 36.45 -7.44 -5.85
CA LEU A 23 35.83 -8.45 -6.71
C LEU A 23 34.77 -7.81 -7.62
N PRO A 24 34.75 -8.11 -8.93
CA PRO A 24 33.70 -7.62 -9.82
C PRO A 24 32.35 -8.33 -9.56
N ILE A 25 31.27 -7.58 -9.80
CA ILE A 25 29.84 -7.99 -9.74
C ILE A 25 29.57 -9.32 -10.47
N THR A 26 30.42 -9.68 -11.43
CA THR A 26 30.27 -10.78 -12.40
C THR A 26 30.33 -12.19 -11.83
N SER A 27 30.79 -12.40 -10.60
CA SER A 27 30.97 -13.77 -10.08
C SER A 27 29.79 -14.31 -9.25
N TRP A 28 28.82 -13.48 -8.88
CA TRP A 28 27.84 -13.85 -7.83
C TRP A 28 26.39 -14.01 -8.34
N ILE A 29 26.13 -13.59 -9.58
CA ILE A 29 24.80 -13.56 -10.23
C ILE A 29 24.68 -14.57 -11.39
N TYR A 30 25.79 -15.08 -11.92
CA TYR A 30 25.82 -15.91 -13.13
C TYR A 30 26.15 -17.37 -12.81
N PRO A 31 25.32 -18.36 -13.19
CA PRO A 31 25.82 -19.69 -13.49
C PRO A 31 26.74 -19.55 -14.72
N SER A 32 27.95 -20.05 -14.58
CA SER A 32 29.09 -19.97 -15.50
C SER A 32 28.77 -20.31 -16.96
N THR A 33 29.24 -19.46 -17.88
CA THR A 33 29.99 -19.86 -19.08
C THR A 33 30.85 -18.70 -19.61
N HIS A 34 32.16 -18.97 -19.69
CA HIS A 34 33.23 -18.33 -20.47
C HIS A 34 33.95 -17.04 -20.00
N THR A 35 35.28 -17.19 -20.06
CA THR A 35 36.44 -16.33 -19.81
C THR A 35 36.72 -15.29 -20.91
N ALA A 36 37.14 -14.08 -20.53
CA ALA A 36 38.19 -13.27 -21.18
C ALA A 36 38.53 -12.07 -20.25
N ALA A 37 39.74 -12.02 -19.69
CA ALA A 37 40.92 -11.28 -20.17
C ALA A 37 40.84 -9.76 -19.90
N GLY A 38 41.70 -9.27 -19.00
CA GLY A 38 41.67 -7.90 -18.48
C GLY A 38 42.42 -6.86 -19.30
N ILE A 39 42.35 -5.61 -18.85
CA ILE A 39 43.33 -4.53 -19.00
C ILE A 39 43.12 -3.55 -17.82
N PHE A 40 44.23 -3.10 -17.25
CA PHE A 40 44.37 -2.21 -16.10
C PHE A 40 44.64 -0.79 -16.62
N VAL A 41 43.93 0.25 -16.17
CA VAL A 41 44.45 1.63 -16.15
C VAL A 41 43.91 2.38 -14.93
N ALA A 42 44.83 3.00 -14.20
CA ALA A 42 44.63 3.84 -13.02
C ALA A 42 44.42 5.32 -13.38
N GLY A 43 43.72 6.06 -12.51
CA GLY A 43 43.69 7.53 -12.56
C GLY A 43 42.82 8.17 -11.48
N LYS A 44 43.43 8.57 -10.36
CA LYS A 44 42.85 9.49 -9.36
C LYS A 44 43.02 10.95 -9.84
N ALA A 45 42.02 11.82 -9.64
CA ALA A 45 42.15 13.07 -8.85
C ALA A 45 40.96 14.06 -8.98
N ARG A 46 40.55 14.58 -7.80
CA ARG A 46 40.10 15.95 -7.43
C ARG A 46 38.77 16.56 -7.95
N VAL A 47 37.79 16.54 -7.05
CA VAL A 47 36.98 17.65 -6.47
C VAL A 47 37.30 19.10 -6.92
N ASN A 48 36.33 19.82 -7.52
CA ASN A 48 35.62 20.98 -6.92
C ASN A 48 34.64 21.70 -7.88
N SER A 49 33.54 22.19 -7.29
CA SER A 49 32.68 23.36 -7.66
C SER A 49 32.10 23.52 -9.07
N LEU A 50 30.77 23.49 -9.19
CA LEU A 50 29.95 24.68 -9.53
C LEU A 50 28.45 24.32 -9.54
N VAL A 51 27.78 24.63 -8.43
CA VAL A 51 26.34 24.90 -8.40
C VAL A 51 26.16 26.36 -8.82
N ALA A 52 25.12 26.63 -9.59
CA ALA A 52 24.62 27.95 -10.03
C ALA A 52 25.21 28.55 -11.31
N GLN A 53 24.70 28.11 -12.47
CA GLN A 53 24.21 28.99 -13.56
C GLN A 53 23.81 28.14 -14.78
N GLN A 54 22.50 27.92 -14.96
CA GLN A 54 21.83 27.77 -16.26
C GLN A 54 20.35 27.44 -16.02
N ALA A 55 19.64 28.42 -15.47
CA ALA A 55 18.19 28.45 -15.44
C ALA A 55 17.76 29.86 -15.85
N ARG A 56 17.77 30.12 -17.16
CA ARG A 56 17.04 31.18 -17.87
C ARG A 56 17.45 31.14 -19.36
N THR A 57 16.47 31.38 -20.23
CA THR A 57 16.41 31.31 -21.71
C THR A 57 16.24 29.87 -22.22
N PHE A 58 15.10 29.43 -22.77
CA PHE A 58 14.19 30.04 -23.74
C PHE A 58 12.73 30.03 -23.27
N ALA A 59 12.12 31.22 -23.20
CA ALA A 59 10.70 31.38 -23.39
C ALA A 59 10.50 31.71 -24.87
N SER A 60 9.84 30.82 -25.63
CA SER A 60 9.31 31.14 -26.95
C SER A 60 7.81 31.41 -26.85
N THR A 61 7.43 32.51 -27.48
CA THR A 61 6.09 33.12 -27.56
C THR A 61 5.05 32.14 -28.14
N PRO A 62 3.79 32.16 -27.68
CA PRO A 62 2.76 31.26 -28.20
C PRO A 62 2.27 31.73 -29.57
N LEU A 63 2.15 30.81 -30.52
CA LEU A 63 1.45 31.02 -31.78
C LEU A 63 -0.04 31.29 -31.48
N ALA A 64 -0.47 32.52 -31.77
CA ALA A 64 -1.85 32.93 -31.74
C ALA A 64 -2.63 32.29 -32.91
N ASN A 65 -3.92 32.03 -32.64
CA ASN A 65 -4.98 31.53 -33.53
C ASN A 65 -5.07 30.01 -33.77
N ALA A 66 -5.51 29.28 -32.74
CA ALA A 66 -6.42 28.15 -32.90
C ALA A 66 -7.26 27.98 -31.63
N ARG A 67 -8.53 27.64 -31.80
CA ARG A 67 -9.53 27.37 -30.75
C ARG A 67 -8.93 26.51 -29.63
N THR A 68 -9.30 26.82 -28.38
CA THR A 68 -8.93 26.10 -27.16
C THR A 68 -9.24 24.60 -27.25
N VAL A 69 -8.29 23.82 -27.77
CA VAL A 69 -8.26 22.36 -27.67
C VAL A 69 -7.63 22.01 -26.33
N SER A 70 -8.32 21.16 -25.56
CA SER A 70 -7.82 20.59 -24.32
C SER A 70 -6.40 20.05 -24.50
N THR A 71 -5.49 20.46 -23.62
CA THR A 71 -4.06 20.09 -23.57
C THR A 71 -3.79 18.59 -23.36
N ASP A 72 -4.82 17.75 -23.35
CA ASP A 72 -4.74 16.29 -23.14
C ASP A 72 -5.23 15.44 -24.33
N ASP A 73 -5.64 16.02 -25.46
CA ASP A 73 -6.10 15.23 -26.62
C ASP A 73 -4.96 14.76 -27.53
N TRP A 74 -4.45 13.55 -27.28
CA TRP A 74 -3.38 12.94 -28.09
C TRP A 74 -3.80 12.78 -29.57
N ARG A 75 -5.11 12.66 -29.86
CA ARG A 75 -5.61 12.52 -31.23
C ARG A 75 -5.38 13.80 -32.02
N ALA A 76 -5.70 14.95 -31.42
CA ALA A 76 -5.50 16.25 -32.03
C ALA A 76 -4.01 16.50 -32.30
N ALA A 77 -3.15 16.16 -31.35
CA ALA A 77 -1.70 16.30 -31.49
C ALA A 77 -1.12 15.43 -32.63
N VAL A 78 -1.51 14.16 -32.71
CA VAL A 78 -1.09 13.25 -33.80
C VAL A 78 -1.67 13.69 -35.15
N ALA A 79 -2.92 14.15 -35.20
CA ALA A 79 -3.54 14.63 -36.43
C ALA A 79 -2.87 15.92 -36.95
N ALA A 80 -2.53 16.85 -36.06
CA ALA A 80 -1.79 18.06 -36.42
C ALA A 80 -0.38 17.72 -36.95
N PHE A 81 0.30 16.77 -36.32
CA PHE A 81 1.58 16.25 -36.79
C PHE A 81 1.47 15.64 -38.20
N ASP A 82 0.50 14.74 -38.40
CA ASP A 82 0.29 14.07 -39.69
C ASP A 82 -0.06 15.06 -40.81
N HIS A 83 -0.86 16.08 -40.51
CA HIS A 83 -1.23 17.12 -41.46
C HIS A 83 -0.02 17.94 -41.91
N GLN A 84 0.82 18.40 -40.97
CA GLN A 84 2.02 19.19 -41.27
C GLN A 84 3.09 18.38 -42.02
N ILE A 85 3.32 17.12 -41.64
CA ILE A 85 4.20 16.19 -42.37
C ILE A 85 3.69 15.98 -43.80
N SER A 86 2.37 15.88 -44.00
CA SER A 86 1.79 15.69 -45.33
C SER A 86 1.93 16.92 -46.24
N LEU A 87 1.91 18.13 -45.65
CA LEU A 87 2.03 19.39 -46.40
C LEU A 87 3.48 19.76 -46.73
N HIS A 88 4.39 19.54 -45.78
CA HIS A 88 5.76 20.09 -45.85
C HIS A 88 6.85 19.01 -45.88
N GLY A 89 6.52 17.73 -45.61
CA GLY A 89 7.48 16.64 -45.63
C GLY A 89 8.68 16.89 -44.71
N SER A 90 9.85 16.97 -45.32
CA SER A 90 11.12 17.27 -44.62
C SER A 90 11.22 18.72 -44.14
N ASP A 91 10.51 19.66 -44.77
CA ASP A 91 10.52 21.09 -44.41
C ASP A 91 9.46 21.44 -43.34
N ALA A 92 8.80 20.43 -42.76
CA ALA A 92 7.81 20.65 -41.73
C ALA A 92 8.43 21.36 -40.50
N PRO A 93 7.75 22.35 -39.89
CA PRO A 93 8.32 23.20 -38.85
C PRO A 93 8.30 22.51 -37.48
N PHE A 94 8.95 21.35 -37.36
CA PHE A 94 9.04 20.57 -36.13
C PHE A 94 10.44 20.60 -35.53
N ALA A 95 10.52 20.88 -34.23
CA ALA A 95 11.70 20.61 -33.43
C ALA A 95 11.62 19.20 -32.84
N ALA A 96 12.77 18.63 -32.46
CA ALA A 96 12.84 17.32 -31.79
C ALA A 96 12.01 17.28 -30.48
N GLY A 97 11.84 18.42 -29.83
CA GLY A 97 10.99 18.60 -28.65
C GLY A 97 9.48 18.46 -28.92
N ASP A 98 9.00 18.81 -30.12
CA ASP A 98 7.59 18.68 -30.48
C ASP A 98 7.21 17.20 -30.64
N VAL A 99 8.08 16.44 -31.32
CA VAL A 99 7.96 14.98 -31.44
C VAL A 99 7.96 14.33 -30.06
N HIS A 100 8.84 14.78 -29.15
CA HIS A 100 8.89 14.29 -27.78
C HIS A 100 7.58 14.53 -27.02
N ALA A 101 7.01 15.74 -27.13
CA ALA A 101 5.76 16.09 -26.46
C ALA A 101 4.59 15.21 -26.91
N ILE A 102 4.45 14.98 -28.22
CA ILE A 102 3.41 14.13 -28.80
C ILE A 102 3.55 12.67 -28.31
N VAL A 103 4.78 12.13 -28.34
CA VAL A 103 5.06 10.76 -27.88
C VAL A 103 4.80 10.62 -26.38
N LYS A 104 5.17 11.62 -25.57
CA LYS A 104 4.90 11.63 -24.13
C LYS A 104 3.40 11.58 -23.85
N GLN A 105 2.60 12.35 -24.59
CA GLN A 105 1.14 12.35 -24.48
C GLN A 105 0.53 11.00 -24.89
N CYS A 106 0.97 10.43 -26.01
CA CYS A 106 0.55 9.09 -26.45
C CYS A 106 0.91 8.02 -25.41
N THR A 107 2.09 8.12 -24.80
CA THR A 107 2.58 7.18 -23.78
C THR A 107 1.78 7.26 -22.49
N ALA A 108 1.41 8.46 -22.05
CA ALA A 108 0.53 8.68 -20.90
C ALA A 108 -0.85 7.99 -21.07
N GLN A 109 -1.34 7.92 -22.31
CA GLN A 109 -2.62 7.30 -22.66
C GLN A 109 -2.50 5.84 -23.16
N GLY A 110 -1.31 5.24 -23.10
CA GLY A 110 -1.06 3.84 -23.51
C GLY A 110 -1.14 3.57 -25.02
N ARG A 111 -1.04 4.61 -25.86
CA ARG A 111 -1.18 4.59 -27.33
C ARG A 111 0.14 4.31 -28.04
N HIS A 112 0.57 3.05 -27.97
CA HIS A 112 1.88 2.60 -28.46
C HIS A 112 2.04 2.58 -29.97
N ARG A 113 0.99 2.24 -30.72
CA ARG A 113 1.05 2.20 -32.19
C ARG A 113 1.22 3.59 -32.76
N GLU A 114 0.51 4.55 -32.17
CA GLU A 114 0.51 5.95 -32.58
C GLU A 114 1.83 6.61 -32.21
N ALA A 115 2.32 6.41 -30.99
CA ALA A 115 3.63 6.90 -30.56
C ALA A 115 4.76 6.38 -31.49
N GLN A 116 4.74 5.09 -31.84
CA GLN A 116 5.70 4.53 -32.78
C GLN A 116 5.53 5.04 -34.21
N ALA A 117 4.30 5.29 -34.66
CA ALA A 117 4.02 5.83 -35.98
C ALA A 117 4.58 7.25 -36.13
N VAL A 118 4.40 8.08 -35.10
CA VAL A 118 4.97 9.44 -35.04
C VAL A 118 6.49 9.39 -35.15
N VAL A 119 7.17 8.56 -34.34
CA VAL A 119 8.64 8.42 -34.39
C VAL A 119 9.12 7.90 -35.76
N ARG A 120 8.42 6.89 -36.32
CA ARG A 120 8.77 6.34 -37.65
C ARG A 120 8.62 7.38 -38.75
N LYS A 121 7.52 8.14 -38.76
CA LYS A 121 7.28 9.21 -39.73
C LYS A 121 8.31 10.34 -39.57
N ALA A 122 8.57 10.79 -38.35
CA ALA A 122 9.60 11.81 -38.09
C ALA A 122 10.95 11.41 -38.69
N LYS A 123 11.41 10.17 -38.40
CA LYS A 123 12.65 9.63 -38.98
C LYS A 123 12.61 9.50 -40.50
N GLN A 124 11.49 9.05 -41.07
CA GLN A 124 11.32 8.89 -42.52
C GLN A 124 11.49 10.21 -43.28
N PHE A 125 11.01 11.32 -42.71
CA PHE A 125 11.10 12.66 -43.28
C PHE A 125 12.35 13.43 -42.80
N GLY A 126 13.31 12.76 -42.15
CA GLY A 126 14.58 13.37 -41.76
C GLY A 126 14.53 14.28 -40.54
N HIS A 127 13.43 14.27 -39.77
CA HIS A 127 13.30 15.04 -38.53
C HIS A 127 14.08 14.36 -37.40
N GLU A 128 14.78 15.18 -36.60
CA GLU A 128 15.53 14.71 -35.45
C GLU A 128 14.60 14.16 -34.36
N VAL A 129 14.94 12.98 -33.81
CA VAL A 129 14.22 12.35 -32.72
C VAL A 129 15.15 12.21 -31.53
N LEU A 130 14.77 12.80 -30.40
CA LEU A 130 15.51 12.70 -29.15
C LEU A 130 15.59 11.25 -28.66
N VAL A 131 16.74 10.85 -28.10
CA VAL A 131 16.95 9.51 -27.54
C VAL A 131 15.96 9.24 -26.38
N GLU A 132 15.63 10.27 -25.60
CA GLU A 132 14.64 10.24 -24.54
C GLU A 132 13.23 9.90 -25.07
N THR A 133 12.90 10.34 -26.29
CA THR A 133 11.64 10.00 -26.95
C THR A 133 11.58 8.51 -27.25
N GLU A 134 12.68 7.91 -27.71
CA GLU A 134 12.75 6.48 -27.98
C GLU A 134 12.79 5.62 -26.71
N ALA A 135 13.41 6.12 -25.62
CA ALA A 135 13.35 5.49 -24.31
C ALA A 135 11.90 5.41 -23.76
N LEU A 136 11.08 6.44 -24.01
CA LEU A 136 9.64 6.40 -23.68
C LEU A 136 8.92 5.31 -24.48
N ILE A 137 9.24 5.13 -25.76
CA ILE A 137 8.70 4.02 -26.57
C ILE A 137 9.09 2.66 -25.97
N CYS A 138 10.33 2.49 -25.51
CA CYS A 138 10.78 1.26 -24.86
C CYS A 138 9.98 0.96 -23.59
N SER A 139 9.71 1.97 -22.75
CA SER A 139 8.86 1.80 -21.57
C SER A 139 7.43 1.37 -21.92
N LEU A 140 6.88 1.92 -23.00
CA LEU A 140 5.54 1.62 -23.46
C LEU A 140 5.43 0.20 -24.06
N LEU A 141 6.48 -0.25 -24.76
CA LEU A 141 6.62 -1.63 -25.20
C LEU A 141 6.69 -2.60 -24.02
N ALA A 142 7.52 -2.28 -23.01
CA ALA A 142 7.61 -3.07 -21.79
C ALA A 142 6.25 -3.17 -21.07
N ARG A 143 5.50 -2.07 -20.97
CA ARG A 143 4.15 -2.04 -20.36
C ARG A 143 3.14 -2.92 -21.11
N LYS A 144 3.34 -3.15 -22.41
CA LYS A 144 2.49 -4.04 -23.24
C LYS A 144 2.98 -5.49 -23.27
N GLY A 145 4.04 -5.82 -22.53
CA GLY A 145 4.62 -7.16 -22.50
C GLY A 145 5.62 -7.45 -23.62
N HIS A 146 5.90 -6.48 -24.51
CA HIS A 146 6.91 -6.61 -25.56
C HIS A 146 8.31 -6.25 -25.01
N VAL A 147 8.70 -6.93 -23.94
CA VAL A 147 9.90 -6.60 -23.16
C VAL A 147 11.18 -6.87 -23.94
N ASP A 148 11.26 -7.98 -24.68
CA ASP A 148 12.45 -8.31 -25.48
C ASP A 148 12.73 -7.24 -26.54
N ARG A 149 11.69 -6.82 -27.26
CA ARG A 149 11.79 -5.72 -28.23
C ARG A 149 12.20 -4.41 -27.58
N ALA A 150 11.73 -4.11 -26.37
CA ALA A 150 12.16 -2.93 -25.63
C ALA A 150 13.66 -2.98 -25.31
N PHE A 151 14.19 -4.14 -24.92
CA PHE A 151 15.61 -4.34 -24.65
C PHE A 151 16.47 -4.29 -25.92
N GLU A 152 15.98 -4.83 -27.04
CA GLU A 152 16.63 -4.72 -28.36
C GLU A 152 16.75 -3.26 -28.79
N THR A 153 15.63 -2.53 -28.80
CA THR A 153 15.62 -1.10 -29.16
C THR A 153 16.52 -0.29 -28.23
N MET A 154 16.52 -0.59 -26.92
CA MET A 154 17.42 0.09 -25.97
C MET A 154 18.91 -0.18 -26.28
N SER A 155 19.25 -1.40 -26.67
CA SER A 155 20.62 -1.75 -27.07
C SER A 155 21.05 -0.97 -28.31
N GLU A 156 20.18 -0.88 -29.31
CA GLU A 156 20.42 -0.10 -30.54
C GLU A 156 20.66 1.38 -30.22
N LEU A 157 19.86 1.97 -29.32
CA LEU A 157 20.01 3.37 -28.91
C LEU A 157 21.35 3.63 -28.22
N LEU A 158 21.77 2.71 -27.34
CA LEU A 158 23.02 2.85 -26.59
C LEU A 158 24.27 2.66 -27.46
N GLN A 159 24.16 1.92 -28.58
CA GLN A 159 25.27 1.71 -29.52
C GLN A 159 25.43 2.84 -30.54
N ARG A 160 24.37 3.63 -30.82
CA ARG A 160 24.36 4.67 -31.86
C ARG A 160 25.23 5.89 -31.55
N ASP A 161 25.51 6.19 -30.28
CA ASP A 161 26.13 7.46 -29.84
C ASP A 161 27.57 7.31 -29.28
N GLY A 162 28.29 6.23 -29.58
CA GLY A 162 29.60 5.97 -28.97
C GLY A 162 29.51 5.57 -27.49
N SER A 163 30.64 5.48 -26.77
CA SER A 163 30.68 4.99 -25.37
C SER A 163 29.72 5.79 -24.47
N PRO A 164 28.56 5.23 -24.07
CA PRO A 164 27.57 5.98 -23.31
C PRO A 164 28.14 6.32 -21.93
N SER A 165 28.01 7.56 -21.50
CA SER A 165 28.31 7.89 -20.11
C SER A 165 27.34 7.15 -19.17
N SER A 166 27.81 6.76 -17.99
CA SER A 166 26.97 6.07 -16.98
C SER A 166 25.69 6.86 -16.66
N ALA A 167 25.76 8.20 -16.65
CA ALA A 167 24.61 9.07 -16.43
C ALA A 167 23.57 9.01 -17.55
N ARG A 168 23.99 9.01 -18.82
CA ARG A 168 23.09 8.94 -19.99
C ARG A 168 22.40 7.59 -20.07
N ALA A 169 23.13 6.50 -19.85
CA ALA A 169 22.53 5.16 -19.82
C ALA A 169 21.50 5.01 -18.68
N ALA A 170 21.78 5.55 -17.50
CA ALA A 170 20.82 5.52 -16.39
C ALA A 170 19.52 6.27 -16.71
N GLN A 171 19.59 7.40 -17.43
CA GLN A 171 18.41 8.15 -17.89
C GLN A 171 17.59 7.35 -18.90
N LEU A 172 18.25 6.62 -19.81
CA LEU A 172 17.58 5.83 -20.84
C LEU A 172 16.86 4.59 -20.28
N PHE A 173 17.41 3.96 -19.25
CA PHE A 173 16.73 2.85 -18.57
C PHE A 173 15.62 3.29 -17.61
N ASP A 174 15.61 4.55 -17.14
CA ASP A 174 14.66 5.01 -16.11
C ASP A 174 13.17 4.83 -16.46
N PRO A 175 12.72 5.10 -17.70
CA PRO A 175 11.36 4.81 -18.12
C PRO A 175 10.99 3.32 -17.98
N MET A 176 11.89 2.40 -18.37
CA MET A 176 11.66 0.95 -18.23
C MET A 176 11.68 0.51 -16.76
N LEU A 177 12.63 1.03 -15.96
CA LEU A 177 12.70 0.76 -14.52
C LEU A 177 11.43 1.20 -13.79
N THR A 178 10.82 2.31 -14.22
CA THR A 178 9.53 2.78 -13.68
C THR A 178 8.42 1.76 -13.95
N VAL A 179 8.35 1.22 -15.17
CA VAL A 179 7.39 0.17 -15.54
C VAL A 179 7.62 -1.12 -14.75
N PHE A 180 8.88 -1.54 -14.58
CA PHE A 180 9.20 -2.75 -13.81
C PHE A 180 8.94 -2.58 -12.30
N LYS A 181 9.04 -1.35 -11.78
CA LYS A 181 8.60 -1.03 -10.42
C LYS A 181 7.11 -1.25 -10.23
N GLU A 182 6.30 -0.72 -11.15
CA GLU A 182 4.83 -0.81 -11.13
C GLU A 182 4.34 -2.25 -11.25
N THR A 183 5.03 -3.07 -12.05
CA THR A 183 4.72 -4.49 -12.27
C THR A 183 5.40 -5.44 -11.28
N HIS A 184 6.24 -4.91 -10.38
CA HIS A 184 7.05 -5.69 -9.43
C HIS A 184 7.95 -6.75 -10.09
N ASP A 185 8.40 -6.48 -11.30
CA ASP A 185 9.14 -7.43 -12.14
C ASP A 185 10.64 -7.36 -11.87
N TRP A 186 11.08 -8.10 -10.85
CA TRP A 186 12.49 -8.15 -10.46
C TRP A 186 13.39 -8.79 -11.53
N GLN A 187 12.86 -9.66 -12.40
CA GLN A 187 13.63 -10.34 -13.44
C GLN A 187 14.05 -9.35 -14.52
N ASN A 188 13.13 -8.48 -14.92
CA ASN A 188 13.43 -7.44 -15.89
C ASN A 188 14.29 -6.31 -15.31
N VAL A 189 14.17 -5.99 -14.01
CA VAL A 189 15.14 -5.12 -13.32
C VAL A 189 16.54 -5.74 -13.34
N ARG A 190 16.65 -7.05 -13.13
CA ARG A 190 17.92 -7.77 -13.24
C ARG A 190 18.47 -7.75 -14.67
N ARG A 191 17.63 -7.94 -15.71
CA ARG A 191 18.07 -7.82 -17.12
C ARG A 191 18.63 -6.42 -17.43
N VAL A 192 18.02 -5.36 -16.89
CA VAL A 192 18.60 -4.00 -17.01
C VAL A 192 20.00 -3.94 -16.40
N MET A 193 20.20 -4.52 -15.21
CA MET A 193 21.54 -4.57 -14.60
C MET A 193 22.55 -5.36 -15.44
N GLU A 194 22.14 -6.50 -15.99
CA GLU A 194 22.99 -7.35 -16.84
C GLU A 194 23.40 -6.60 -18.11
N GLN A 195 22.47 -5.89 -18.74
CA GLN A 195 22.75 -5.09 -19.93
C GLN A 195 23.65 -3.89 -19.63
N MET A 196 23.43 -3.17 -18.52
CA MET A 196 24.33 -2.10 -18.09
C MET A 196 25.76 -2.63 -17.91
N HIS A 197 25.90 -3.80 -17.26
CA HIS A 197 27.20 -4.41 -17.04
C HIS A 197 27.88 -4.87 -18.34
N ALA A 198 27.12 -5.48 -19.27
CA ALA A 198 27.64 -5.88 -20.58
C ALA A 198 28.17 -4.69 -21.40
N LEU A 199 27.66 -3.48 -21.14
CA LEU A 199 28.12 -2.24 -21.74
C LEU A 199 29.27 -1.58 -20.95
N GLY A 200 29.81 -2.23 -19.92
CA GLY A 200 30.86 -1.69 -19.05
C GLY A 200 30.39 -0.57 -18.11
N LEU A 201 29.08 -0.49 -17.85
CA LEU A 201 28.48 0.55 -17.01
C LEU A 201 28.13 0.00 -15.63
N GLU A 202 28.46 0.75 -14.59
CA GLU A 202 28.07 0.43 -13.22
C GLU A 202 26.57 0.71 -13.00
N PRO A 203 25.79 -0.25 -12.46
CA PRO A 203 24.40 -0.03 -12.09
C PRO A 203 24.26 1.11 -11.07
N SER A 204 23.36 2.05 -11.33
CA SER A 204 23.13 3.15 -10.41
C SER A 204 22.50 2.66 -9.08
N PRO A 205 22.65 3.41 -7.96
CA PRO A 205 21.99 3.08 -6.69
C PRO A 205 20.47 2.94 -6.80
N ARG A 206 19.85 3.60 -7.78
CA ARG A 206 18.41 3.47 -8.07
C ARG A 206 18.05 2.06 -8.55
N VAL A 207 18.85 1.47 -9.43
CA VAL A 207 18.60 0.12 -9.96
C VAL A 207 18.73 -0.91 -8.84
N LEU A 208 19.75 -0.78 -7.99
CA LEU A 208 19.95 -1.66 -6.83
C LEU A 208 18.78 -1.56 -5.83
N ARG A 209 18.33 -0.35 -5.49
CA ARG A 209 17.14 -0.12 -4.65
C ARG A 209 15.89 -0.76 -5.26
N LEU A 210 15.70 -0.63 -6.57
CA LEU A 210 14.55 -1.22 -7.25
C LEU A 210 14.61 -2.74 -7.23
N LEU A 211 15.79 -3.33 -7.44
CA LEU A 211 15.97 -4.78 -7.35
C LEU A 211 15.63 -5.29 -5.94
N MET A 212 16.03 -4.58 -4.88
CA MET A 212 15.64 -4.91 -3.50
C MET A 212 14.12 -4.92 -3.31
N VAL A 213 13.44 -3.83 -3.70
CA VAL A 213 11.99 -3.69 -3.48
C VAL A 213 11.19 -4.71 -4.31
N THR A 214 11.54 -4.87 -5.59
CA THR A 214 10.82 -5.80 -6.49
C THR A 214 11.08 -7.26 -6.12
N SER A 215 12.32 -7.64 -5.79
CA SER A 215 12.64 -9.01 -5.36
C SER A 215 11.94 -9.38 -4.04
N ALA A 216 11.88 -8.44 -3.08
CA ALA A 216 11.16 -8.64 -1.83
C ALA A 216 9.65 -8.88 -2.06
N ARG A 217 9.02 -8.09 -2.92
CA ARG A 217 7.61 -8.23 -3.31
C ARG A 217 7.33 -9.54 -4.04
N ALA A 218 8.28 -9.98 -4.86
CA ALA A 218 8.26 -11.29 -5.53
C ALA A 218 8.67 -12.47 -4.62
N ARG A 219 8.85 -12.24 -3.30
CA ARG A 219 9.28 -13.26 -2.32
C ARG A 219 10.62 -13.93 -2.64
N ARG A 220 11.48 -13.27 -3.42
CA ARG A 220 12.84 -13.72 -3.77
C ARG A 220 13.86 -13.25 -2.74
N LYS A 221 13.78 -13.85 -1.56
CA LYS A 221 14.65 -13.55 -0.42
C LYS A 221 16.14 -13.75 -0.74
N ASP A 222 16.46 -14.77 -1.54
CA ASP A 222 17.81 -15.07 -2.02
C ASP A 222 18.44 -13.90 -2.78
N VAL A 223 17.69 -13.35 -3.74
CA VAL A 223 18.13 -12.22 -4.57
C VAL A 223 18.28 -10.97 -3.70
N LEU A 224 17.28 -10.67 -2.87
CA LEU A 224 17.29 -9.53 -1.96
C LEU A 224 18.54 -9.53 -1.07
N LEU A 225 18.80 -10.62 -0.35
CA LEU A 225 19.91 -10.67 0.61
C LEU A 225 21.27 -10.54 -0.09
N LYS A 226 21.43 -11.11 -1.29
CA LYS A 226 22.63 -10.92 -2.12
C LYS A 226 22.80 -9.46 -2.55
N THR A 227 21.73 -8.81 -3.00
CA THR A 227 21.76 -7.37 -3.38
C THR A 227 22.10 -6.49 -2.17
N ILE A 228 21.58 -6.80 -0.98
CA ILE A 228 21.89 -6.08 0.26
C ILE A 228 23.37 -6.25 0.63
N ALA A 229 23.91 -7.48 0.56
CA ALA A 229 25.31 -7.74 0.84
C ALA A 229 26.23 -6.95 -0.12
N PHE A 230 25.88 -6.92 -1.40
CA PHE A 230 26.58 -6.17 -2.41
C PHE A 230 26.59 -4.66 -2.12
N VAL A 231 25.43 -4.06 -1.83
CA VAL A 231 25.33 -2.64 -1.48
C VAL A 231 26.14 -2.30 -0.23
N LYS A 232 26.13 -3.18 0.79
CA LYS A 232 26.97 -2.99 1.98
C LYS A 232 28.45 -3.02 1.62
N GLN A 233 28.89 -3.97 0.78
CA GLN A 233 30.29 -4.09 0.37
C GLN A 233 30.79 -2.86 -0.40
N GLN A 234 29.97 -2.30 -1.30
CA GLN A 234 30.32 -1.06 -2.03
C GLN A 234 30.48 0.16 -1.11
N ASN A 235 29.94 0.10 0.11
CA ASN A 235 29.94 1.18 1.08
C ASN A 235 30.86 0.88 2.29
N SER A 236 31.92 0.10 2.06
CA SER A 236 32.90 -0.32 3.08
C SER A 236 32.31 -1.15 4.23
N GLY A 237 31.14 -1.76 4.02
CA GLY A 237 30.40 -2.49 5.06
C GLY A 237 29.66 -1.58 6.05
N GLU A 238 29.84 -0.27 5.95
CA GLU A 238 29.24 0.67 6.89
C GLU A 238 27.89 1.18 6.38
N LEU A 239 26.86 0.99 7.19
CA LEU A 239 25.54 1.61 6.99
C LEU A 239 25.61 3.15 7.00
N SER A 240 26.68 3.70 7.55
CA SER A 240 26.98 5.13 7.68
C SER A 240 27.12 5.84 6.31
N ASN A 241 27.44 5.12 5.24
CA ASN A 241 27.65 5.71 3.92
C ASN A 241 26.40 5.63 3.02
N LEU A 242 25.32 5.01 3.49
CA LEU A 242 24.10 4.85 2.70
C LEU A 242 23.23 6.11 2.78
N ASP A 243 22.70 6.51 1.62
CA ASP A 243 21.67 7.55 1.58
C ASP A 243 20.33 7.05 2.19
N ALA A 244 19.49 8.00 2.59
CA ALA A 244 18.20 7.72 3.24
C ALA A 244 17.30 6.81 2.38
N ALA A 245 17.35 6.95 1.06
CA ALA A 245 16.50 6.20 0.15
C ALA A 245 16.97 4.74 -0.02
N THR A 246 18.28 4.50 0.06
CA THR A 246 18.90 3.17 0.02
C THR A 246 18.65 2.44 1.32
N MET A 247 18.81 3.12 2.45
CA MET A 247 18.41 2.57 3.75
C MET A 247 16.93 2.21 3.79
N SER A 248 16.05 3.08 3.27
CA SER A 248 14.61 2.83 3.22
C SER A 248 14.27 1.61 2.36
N ALA A 249 14.83 1.51 1.15
CA ALA A 249 14.61 0.36 0.26
C ALA A 249 15.10 -0.96 0.85
N LEU A 250 16.27 -0.93 1.50
CA LEU A 250 16.85 -2.06 2.20
C LEU A 250 15.93 -2.50 3.34
N CYS A 251 15.51 -1.58 4.21
CA CYS A 251 14.64 -1.89 5.35
C CYS A 251 13.25 -2.36 4.92
N GLN A 252 12.65 -1.71 3.91
CA GLN A 252 11.40 -2.16 3.28
C GLN A 252 11.54 -3.60 2.79
N GLY A 253 12.60 -3.90 2.03
CA GLY A 253 12.84 -5.22 1.49
C GLY A 253 12.97 -6.29 2.59
N LEU A 254 13.76 -6.02 3.62
CA LEU A 254 13.92 -6.91 4.78
C LEU A 254 12.60 -7.18 5.50
N VAL A 255 11.82 -6.13 5.80
CA VAL A 255 10.52 -6.24 6.45
C VAL A 255 9.54 -7.04 5.58
N ASP A 256 9.52 -6.80 4.26
CA ASP A 256 8.65 -7.50 3.33
C ASP A 256 8.93 -9.01 3.29
N VAL A 257 10.20 -9.44 3.40
CA VAL A 257 10.55 -10.88 3.44
C VAL A 257 10.57 -11.50 4.84
N GLY A 258 10.17 -10.76 5.87
CA GLY A 258 10.11 -11.24 7.25
C GLY A 258 11.44 -11.19 8.03
N GLU A 259 12.47 -10.54 7.49
CA GLU A 259 13.77 -10.34 8.13
C GLU A 259 13.75 -9.13 9.07
N TYR A 260 12.93 -9.19 10.12
CA TYR A 260 12.72 -8.07 11.04
C TYR A 260 13.94 -7.76 11.90
N ARG A 261 14.70 -8.79 12.31
CA ARG A 261 15.87 -8.62 13.18
C ARG A 261 17.00 -7.85 12.47
N PRO A 262 17.43 -8.22 11.26
CA PRO A 262 18.39 -7.41 10.49
C PRO A 262 17.91 -5.97 10.26
N ALA A 263 16.61 -5.74 10.02
CA ALA A 263 16.07 -4.39 9.85
C ALA A 263 16.19 -3.56 11.15
N LEU A 264 15.92 -4.18 12.30
CA LEU A 264 16.01 -3.51 13.59
C LEU A 264 17.45 -3.36 14.10
N ASP A 265 18.38 -4.22 13.66
CA ASP A 265 19.81 -4.08 13.96
C ASP A 265 20.38 -2.83 13.28
N ILE A 266 19.89 -2.49 12.08
CA ILE A 266 20.22 -1.22 11.42
C ILE A 266 19.81 -0.04 12.30
N TYR A 267 18.59 -0.04 12.82
CA TYR A 267 18.14 1.02 13.74
C TYR A 267 19.05 1.15 14.97
N ASN A 268 19.53 0.04 15.53
CA ASN A 268 20.40 0.07 16.71
C ASN A 268 21.81 0.58 16.41
N GLY A 269 22.27 0.43 15.17
CA GLY A 269 23.54 0.98 14.71
C GLY A 269 23.46 2.46 14.32
N LEU A 270 22.26 3.07 14.29
CA LEU A 270 22.10 4.50 13.97
C LEU A 270 22.14 5.33 15.25
N ASP A 271 23.08 6.28 15.31
CA ASP A 271 23.09 7.28 16.36
C ASP A 271 22.02 8.38 16.15
N ALA A 272 21.93 9.30 17.12
CA ALA A 272 20.94 10.38 17.09
C ALA A 272 21.13 11.30 15.87
N SER A 273 22.38 11.71 15.60
CA SER A 273 22.75 12.64 14.52
C SER A 273 22.44 12.07 13.13
N ARG A 274 22.60 10.76 12.95
CA ARG A 274 22.32 10.06 11.71
C ARG A 274 20.85 10.04 11.39
N LEU A 275 20.01 9.78 12.38
CA LEU A 275 18.57 9.84 12.23
C LEU A 275 18.08 11.27 11.99
N GLU A 276 18.74 12.29 12.53
CA GLU A 276 18.45 13.71 12.22
C GLU A 276 18.91 14.13 10.82
N THR A 277 19.88 13.44 10.24
CA THR A 277 20.36 13.78 8.89
C THR A 277 19.64 12.97 7.81
N HIS A 278 19.35 11.69 8.07
CA HIS A 278 18.88 10.72 7.07
C HIS A 278 17.54 10.07 7.44
N GLY A 279 16.97 10.37 8.60
CA GLY A 279 15.68 9.84 9.03
C GLY A 279 14.54 10.34 8.14
N THR A 280 13.68 9.42 7.74
CA THR A 280 12.44 9.73 7.02
C THR A 280 11.29 8.98 7.69
N THR A 281 10.06 9.52 7.62
CA THR A 281 8.88 8.84 8.16
C THR A 281 8.75 7.41 7.64
N ILE A 282 9.05 7.18 6.35
CA ILE A 282 9.03 5.85 5.72
C ILE A 282 10.04 4.91 6.37
N LEU A 283 11.30 5.34 6.53
CA LEU A 283 12.34 4.52 7.16
C LEU A 283 11.99 4.15 8.60
N LEU A 284 11.52 5.13 9.39
CA LEU A 284 11.13 4.92 10.78
C LEU A 284 9.90 4.00 10.88
N ASN A 285 8.96 4.08 9.93
CA ASN A 285 7.84 3.14 9.84
C ASN A 285 8.29 1.69 9.61
N HIS A 286 9.35 1.45 8.85
CA HIS A 286 9.92 0.09 8.71
C HIS A 286 10.53 -0.41 10.00
N PHE A 287 11.27 0.43 10.73
CA PHE A 287 11.82 0.07 12.04
C PHE A 287 10.73 -0.17 13.08
N LEU A 288 9.69 0.67 13.09
CA LEU A 288 8.51 0.53 13.93
C LEU A 288 7.83 -0.82 13.68
N SER A 289 7.57 -1.15 12.41
CA SER A 289 6.97 -2.42 12.00
C SER A 289 7.85 -3.62 12.40
N ALA A 290 9.16 -3.54 12.16
CA ALA A 290 10.11 -4.59 12.54
C ALA A 290 10.12 -4.82 14.07
N ALA A 291 10.11 -3.75 14.87
CA ALA A 291 10.05 -3.85 16.32
C ALA A 291 8.77 -4.55 16.81
N PHE A 292 7.60 -4.18 16.28
CA PHE A 292 6.33 -4.85 16.62
C PHE A 292 6.31 -6.33 16.19
N ARG A 293 6.82 -6.64 14.99
CA ARG A 293 6.88 -8.01 14.47
C ARG A 293 7.79 -8.92 15.29
N LEU A 294 8.79 -8.34 15.96
CA LEU A 294 9.64 -9.04 16.94
C LEU A 294 9.06 -9.07 18.37
N GLY A 295 7.86 -8.52 18.58
CA GLY A 295 7.25 -8.39 19.91
C GLY A 295 7.94 -7.36 20.82
N GLN A 296 8.83 -6.51 20.30
CA GLN A 296 9.56 -5.50 21.07
C GLN A 296 8.73 -4.22 21.25
N VAL A 297 7.57 -4.33 21.89
CA VAL A 297 6.59 -3.24 22.09
C VAL A 297 7.24 -1.98 22.66
N LYS A 298 8.00 -2.10 23.75
CA LYS A 298 8.67 -0.95 24.40
C LYS A 298 9.58 -0.19 23.45
N LYS A 299 10.25 -0.89 22.53
CA LYS A 299 11.14 -0.28 21.55
C LYS A 299 10.36 0.35 20.40
N ALA A 300 9.31 -0.30 19.93
CA ALA A 300 8.39 0.27 18.95
C ALA A 300 7.81 1.61 19.45
N LEU A 301 7.35 1.65 20.71
CA LEU A 301 6.83 2.89 21.30
C LEU A 301 7.89 3.97 21.49
N LYS A 302 9.15 3.61 21.80
CA LYS A 302 10.27 4.57 21.80
C LYS A 302 10.55 5.14 20.41
N ILE A 303 10.48 4.32 19.36
CA ILE A 303 10.60 4.78 17.97
C ILE A 303 9.47 5.76 17.65
N PHE A 304 8.23 5.42 17.99
CA PHE A 304 7.06 6.25 17.76
C PHE A 304 7.11 7.58 18.53
N ASP A 305 7.51 7.57 19.80
CA ASP A 305 7.72 8.77 20.62
C ASP A 305 8.81 9.67 20.01
N ARG A 306 9.91 9.08 19.52
CA ARG A 306 10.94 9.84 18.81
C ARG A 306 10.40 10.49 17.52
N MET A 307 9.58 9.77 16.74
CA MET A 307 8.90 10.35 15.59
C MET A 307 7.99 11.50 16.02
N SER A 308 7.22 11.32 17.11
CA SER A 308 6.25 12.31 17.60
C SER A 308 6.89 13.64 18.02
N ARG A 309 8.16 13.61 18.43
CA ARG A 309 8.94 14.82 18.79
C ARG A 309 9.70 15.43 17.61
N SER A 310 9.75 14.75 16.46
CA SER A 310 10.51 15.18 15.30
C SER A 310 9.65 15.97 14.32
N THR A 311 10.20 17.09 13.82
CA THR A 311 9.61 17.85 12.71
C THR A 311 10.01 17.27 11.35
N GLN A 312 11.10 16.50 11.27
CA GLN A 312 11.65 15.96 10.03
C GLN A 312 11.01 14.64 9.61
N PHE A 313 10.63 13.81 10.59
CA PHE A 313 10.00 12.50 10.36
C PHE A 313 8.80 12.28 11.30
N PRO A 314 7.81 13.20 11.30
CA PRO A 314 6.64 13.08 12.16
C PRO A 314 5.85 11.80 11.81
N PRO A 315 5.09 11.24 12.77
CA PRO A 315 4.22 10.10 12.51
C PRO A 315 3.14 10.47 11.49
N ASP A 316 2.99 9.64 10.47
CA ASP A 316 1.93 9.71 9.47
C ASP A 316 0.79 8.73 9.79
N ASP A 317 -0.24 8.73 8.94
CA ASP A 317 -1.41 7.86 9.12
C ASP A 317 -1.03 6.37 9.15
N PHE A 318 0.01 5.97 8.42
CA PHE A 318 0.54 4.62 8.44
C PHE A 318 1.20 4.28 9.79
N SER A 319 1.94 5.22 10.38
CA SER A 319 2.57 5.08 11.70
C SER A 319 1.51 4.75 12.77
N PHE A 320 0.46 5.56 12.83
CA PHE A 320 -0.65 5.39 13.77
C PHE A 320 -1.41 4.09 13.54
N ALA A 321 -1.76 3.78 12.28
CA ALA A 321 -2.45 2.54 11.95
C ALA A 321 -1.63 1.30 12.33
N THR A 322 -0.31 1.33 12.11
CA THR A 322 0.60 0.26 12.51
C THR A 322 0.62 0.08 14.02
N CYS A 323 0.77 1.16 14.79
CA CYS A 323 0.73 1.11 16.25
C CYS A 323 -0.58 0.52 16.76
N VAL A 324 -1.73 1.08 16.36
CA VAL A 324 -3.04 0.63 16.87
C VAL A 324 -3.27 -0.85 16.60
N LEU A 325 -3.03 -1.31 15.37
CA LEU A 325 -3.28 -2.70 14.97
C LEU A 325 -2.30 -3.69 15.61
N GLU A 326 -1.01 -3.36 15.70
CA GLU A 326 -0.03 -4.26 16.31
C GLU A 326 -0.14 -4.28 17.84
N LEU A 327 -0.47 -3.16 18.48
CA LEU A 327 -0.72 -3.11 19.93
C LEU A 327 -1.98 -3.89 20.29
N GLU A 328 -3.05 -3.77 19.49
CA GLU A 328 -4.25 -4.60 19.65
C GLU A 328 -3.92 -6.09 19.52
N ARG A 329 -3.17 -6.48 18.49
CA ARG A 329 -2.74 -7.88 18.28
C ARG A 329 -1.89 -8.43 19.43
N LEU A 330 -1.12 -7.55 20.08
CA LEU A 330 -0.26 -7.87 21.23
C LEU A 330 -0.95 -7.62 22.57
N GLU A 331 -2.27 -7.34 22.56
CA GLU A 331 -3.10 -7.11 23.74
C GLU A 331 -2.57 -5.99 24.67
N GLN A 332 -1.91 -4.98 24.10
CA GLN A 332 -1.38 -3.82 24.82
C GLN A 332 -2.44 -2.71 24.91
N TRP A 333 -3.54 -2.99 25.61
CA TRP A 333 -4.77 -2.19 25.57
C TRP A 333 -4.60 -0.74 26.04
N HIS A 334 -3.81 -0.50 27.09
CA HIS A 334 -3.51 0.86 27.55
C HIS A 334 -2.83 1.71 26.47
N GLU A 335 -1.90 1.09 25.72
CA GLU A 335 -1.16 1.78 24.66
C GLU A 335 -2.04 2.02 23.42
N VAL A 336 -3.03 1.15 23.15
CA VAL A 336 -4.04 1.41 22.11
C VAL A 336 -4.80 2.70 22.41
N ILE A 337 -5.23 2.92 23.65
CA ILE A 337 -5.92 4.15 24.08
C ILE A 337 -4.98 5.35 23.99
N SER A 338 -3.73 5.21 24.46
CA SER A 338 -2.69 6.26 24.38
C SER A 338 -2.45 6.74 22.95
N ILE A 339 -2.27 5.80 22.01
CA ILE A 339 -2.08 6.11 20.58
C ILE A 339 -3.34 6.75 20.00
N PHE A 340 -4.55 6.27 20.36
CA PHE A 340 -5.80 6.87 19.91
C PHE A 340 -5.93 8.33 20.37
N ASN A 341 -5.56 8.64 21.62
CA ASN A 341 -5.56 10.01 22.12
C ASN A 341 -4.57 10.89 21.35
N ALA A 342 -3.37 10.41 21.07
CA ALA A 342 -2.41 11.13 20.23
C ALA A 342 -2.94 11.41 18.80
N MET A 343 -3.76 10.52 18.24
CA MET A 343 -4.45 10.76 16.96
C MET A 343 -5.46 11.89 17.07
N GLN A 344 -6.22 11.95 18.17
CA GLN A 344 -7.19 13.02 18.43
C GLN A 344 -6.50 14.37 18.61
N ASP A 345 -5.39 14.42 19.34
CA ASP A 345 -4.60 15.64 19.54
C ASP A 345 -3.98 16.15 18.22
N ARG A 346 -3.62 15.24 17.32
CA ARG A 346 -3.13 15.58 15.97
C ARG A 346 -4.25 16.21 15.13
N GLU A 347 -5.43 15.61 15.12
CA GLU A 347 -6.58 16.13 14.39
C GLU A 347 -7.05 17.48 14.95
N ALA A 348 -7.06 17.66 16.27
CA ALA A 348 -7.41 18.91 16.94
C ALA A 348 -6.46 20.08 16.57
N ARG A 349 -5.21 19.76 16.18
CA ARG A 349 -4.23 20.73 15.65
C ARG A 349 -4.43 21.06 14.17
N GLY A 350 -5.52 20.59 13.55
CA GLY A 350 -5.82 20.84 12.13
C GLY A 350 -4.99 20.00 11.16
N ILE A 351 -4.24 19.02 11.65
CA ILE A 351 -3.49 18.10 10.80
C ILE A 351 -4.48 17.00 10.37
N SER A 352 -5.00 17.13 9.15
CA SER A 352 -5.90 16.14 8.54
C SER A 352 -5.33 14.73 8.70
N SER A 353 -6.13 13.82 9.25
CA SER A 353 -5.69 12.49 9.67
C SER A 353 -6.71 11.46 9.23
N LEU A 354 -6.40 10.68 8.18
CA LEU A 354 -7.15 9.45 7.86
C LEU A 354 -6.85 8.33 8.87
N ALA A 355 -5.99 8.61 9.86
CA ALA A 355 -5.63 7.67 10.89
C ALA A 355 -6.85 7.27 11.73
N ILE A 356 -7.73 8.22 12.09
CA ILE A 356 -8.98 7.90 12.80
C ILE A 356 -9.99 7.34 11.79
N ASN A 357 -10.10 6.02 11.76
CA ASN A 357 -10.96 5.28 10.86
C ASN A 357 -11.69 4.14 11.57
N ALA A 358 -12.45 3.35 10.83
CA ALA A 358 -13.26 2.27 11.41
C ALA A 358 -12.42 1.22 12.17
N LEU A 359 -11.19 0.92 11.74
CA LEU A 359 -10.31 -0.03 12.44
C LEU A 359 -9.79 0.55 13.74
N SER A 360 -9.31 1.80 13.74
CA SER A 360 -8.83 2.43 14.97
C SER A 360 -9.95 2.61 16.00
N CYS A 361 -11.15 2.98 15.53
CA CYS A 361 -12.35 3.00 16.36
C CYS A 361 -12.68 1.61 16.91
N ALA A 362 -12.60 0.55 16.10
CA ALA A 362 -12.88 -0.79 16.58
C ALA A 362 -11.88 -1.22 17.67
N ALA A 363 -10.59 -0.96 17.46
CA ALA A 363 -9.53 -1.28 18.40
C ALA A 363 -9.69 -0.54 19.74
N VAL A 364 -10.00 0.76 19.72
CA VAL A 364 -10.20 1.52 20.97
C VAL A 364 -11.47 1.08 21.69
N VAL A 365 -12.56 0.70 20.99
CA VAL A 365 -13.75 0.13 21.65
C VAL A 365 -13.37 -1.19 22.36
N ARG A 366 -12.58 -2.07 21.73
CA ARG A 366 -12.10 -3.28 22.42
C ARG A 366 -11.26 -2.92 23.64
N ALA A 367 -10.34 -1.95 23.50
CA ALA A 367 -9.45 -1.54 24.59
C ALA A 367 -10.21 -0.97 25.79
N VAL A 368 -11.13 -0.01 25.60
CA VAL A 368 -11.86 0.61 26.73
C VAL A 368 -12.74 -0.37 27.49
N HIS A 369 -13.18 -1.43 26.82
CA HIS A 369 -13.97 -2.49 27.45
C HIS A 369 -13.13 -3.66 27.97
N HIS A 370 -11.80 -3.66 27.76
CA HIS A 370 -10.95 -4.76 28.17
C HIS A 370 -10.72 -4.71 29.69
N PRO A 371 -10.89 -5.83 30.42
CA PRO A 371 -10.69 -5.87 31.87
C PRO A 371 -9.32 -5.38 32.33
N ASP A 372 -8.27 -5.68 31.57
CA ASP A 372 -6.89 -5.30 31.90
C ASP A 372 -6.65 -3.79 31.95
N VAL A 373 -7.48 -2.97 31.29
CA VAL A 373 -7.37 -1.50 31.40
C VAL A 373 -7.92 -1.01 32.73
N GLY A 374 -8.85 -1.74 33.34
CA GLY A 374 -9.39 -1.42 34.66
C GLY A 374 -10.19 -0.11 34.72
N LEU A 375 -10.74 0.37 33.60
CA LEU A 375 -11.55 1.59 33.57
C LEU A 375 -12.84 1.43 34.38
N SER A 376 -13.24 2.49 35.10
CA SER A 376 -14.54 2.51 35.75
C SER A 376 -15.66 2.58 34.70
N ARG A 377 -16.88 2.15 35.07
CA ARG A 377 -18.04 2.26 34.17
C ARG A 377 -18.29 3.70 33.70
N ARG A 378 -17.94 4.70 34.52
CA ARG A 378 -18.06 6.12 34.18
C ARG A 378 -17.05 6.51 33.11
N ASP A 379 -15.81 6.05 33.23
CA ASP A 379 -14.73 6.37 32.28
C ASP A 379 -15.00 5.73 30.92
N ILE A 380 -15.41 4.45 30.91
CA ILE A 380 -15.86 3.77 29.69
C ILE A 380 -16.99 4.56 29.01
N GLN A 381 -17.95 5.08 29.78
CA GLN A 381 -19.04 5.87 29.23
C GLN A 381 -18.56 7.19 28.62
N LEU A 382 -17.56 7.84 29.21
CA LEU A 382 -16.98 9.08 28.68
C LEU A 382 -16.20 8.82 27.39
N ASP A 383 -15.33 7.82 27.37
CA ASP A 383 -14.54 7.46 26.18
C ASP A 383 -15.44 7.04 25.02
N MET A 384 -16.46 6.22 25.32
CA MET A 384 -17.43 5.81 24.31
C MET A 384 -18.26 6.97 23.77
N GLN A 385 -18.57 8.01 24.55
CA GLN A 385 -19.25 9.19 24.00
C GLN A 385 -18.42 9.88 22.92
N VAL A 386 -17.09 9.93 23.11
CA VAL A 386 -16.18 10.51 22.11
C VAL A 386 -16.20 9.66 20.83
N ILE A 387 -16.07 8.34 20.96
CA ILE A 387 -16.07 7.41 19.81
C ILE A 387 -17.42 7.43 19.07
N LEU A 388 -18.54 7.41 19.80
CA LEU A 388 -19.88 7.37 19.23
C LEU A 388 -20.22 8.65 18.46
N LYS A 389 -19.78 9.82 18.95
CA LYS A 389 -19.92 11.11 18.25
C LYS A 389 -19.16 11.15 16.92
N ARG A 390 -18.10 10.35 16.78
CA ARG A 390 -17.28 10.28 15.56
C ARG A 390 -17.86 9.37 14.48
N LEU A 391 -18.71 8.41 14.83
CA LEU A 391 -19.24 7.43 13.86
C LEU A 391 -19.88 8.05 12.59
N PRO A 392 -20.63 9.16 12.65
CA PRO A 392 -21.19 9.80 11.46
C PRO A 392 -20.15 10.44 10.54
N GLN A 393 -18.95 10.75 11.04
CA GLN A 393 -17.88 11.42 10.30
C GLN A 393 -16.92 10.43 9.61
N LEU A 394 -16.91 9.17 10.06
CA LEU A 394 -16.02 8.15 9.51
C LEU A 394 -16.28 7.95 8.02
N GLN A 395 -15.21 7.89 7.23
CA GLN A 395 -15.25 7.48 5.83
C GLN A 395 -14.99 5.98 5.73
N PHE A 396 -15.70 5.31 4.81
CA PHE A 396 -15.58 3.87 4.61
C PHE A 396 -15.03 3.58 3.23
N GLN A 397 -13.79 3.10 3.18
CA GLN A 397 -13.14 2.66 1.94
C GLN A 397 -13.29 1.15 1.70
N ARG A 398 -13.46 0.36 2.77
CA ARG A 398 -13.51 -1.11 2.71
C ARG A 398 -14.54 -1.66 3.69
N PHE A 399 -15.41 -2.55 3.21
CA PHE A 399 -16.43 -3.22 4.04
C PHE A 399 -15.83 -3.94 5.25
N GLY A 400 -14.68 -4.61 5.10
CA GLY A 400 -14.05 -5.36 6.19
C GLY A 400 -13.70 -4.49 7.42
N HIS A 401 -13.31 -3.24 7.22
CA HIS A 401 -13.01 -2.32 8.33
C HIS A 401 -14.29 -1.93 9.07
N ALA A 402 -15.36 -1.65 8.31
CA ALA A 402 -16.67 -1.31 8.87
C ALA A 402 -17.30 -2.50 9.61
N ALA A 403 -17.11 -3.73 9.10
CA ALA A 403 -17.57 -4.95 9.74
C ALA A 403 -16.96 -5.15 11.13
N SER A 404 -15.64 -4.94 11.28
CA SER A 404 -14.95 -5.03 12.58
C SER A 404 -15.53 -4.04 13.61
N LEU A 405 -15.83 -2.81 13.19
CA LEU A 405 -16.46 -1.81 14.05
C LEU A 405 -17.92 -2.17 14.41
N LEU A 406 -18.70 -2.68 13.46
CA LEU A 406 -20.06 -3.16 13.72
C LEU A 406 -20.06 -4.31 14.72
N ASP A 407 -19.15 -5.25 14.59
CA ASP A 407 -19.05 -6.40 15.48
C ASP A 407 -18.79 -5.96 16.92
N VAL A 408 -17.80 -5.10 17.15
CA VAL A 408 -17.46 -4.65 18.50
C VAL A 408 -18.55 -3.76 19.11
N LEU A 409 -19.23 -2.93 18.32
CA LEU A 409 -20.38 -2.15 18.80
C LEU A 409 -21.54 -3.05 19.22
N VAL A 410 -21.80 -4.13 18.46
CA VAL A 410 -22.84 -5.10 18.82
C VAL A 410 -22.45 -5.92 20.05
N GLU A 411 -21.20 -6.34 20.15
CA GLU A 411 -20.65 -7.09 21.28
C GLU A 411 -20.82 -6.33 22.61
N HIS A 412 -20.50 -5.04 22.63
CA HIS A 412 -20.65 -4.19 23.82
C HIS A 412 -22.01 -3.47 23.92
N ARG A 413 -23.01 -3.92 23.15
CA ARG A 413 -24.42 -3.47 23.23
C ARG A 413 -24.70 -2.01 22.84
N TYR A 414 -23.87 -1.39 22.00
CA TYR A 414 -24.15 -0.10 21.35
C TYR A 414 -25.04 -0.25 20.11
N LEU A 415 -26.18 -0.93 20.32
CA LEU A 415 -27.01 -1.50 19.26
C LEU A 415 -27.63 -0.45 18.32
N SER A 416 -28.13 0.67 18.86
CA SER A 416 -28.69 1.76 18.05
C SER A 416 -27.63 2.41 17.15
N HIS A 417 -26.40 2.56 17.65
CA HIS A 417 -25.29 3.13 16.89
C HIS A 417 -24.80 2.18 15.79
N ALA A 418 -24.69 0.89 16.11
CA ALA A 418 -24.38 -0.15 15.13
C ALA A 418 -25.41 -0.18 13.99
N GLN A 419 -26.69 0.00 14.29
CA GLN A 419 -27.73 0.06 13.26
C GLN A 419 -27.67 1.30 12.37
N ARG A 420 -27.52 2.49 12.96
CA ARG A 420 -27.35 3.73 12.20
C ARG A 420 -26.14 3.60 11.27
N LEU A 421 -25.05 3.04 11.78
CA LEU A 421 -23.86 2.75 10.98
C LEU A 421 -24.14 1.76 9.85
N PHE A 422 -24.77 0.61 10.12
CA PHE A 422 -25.11 -0.38 9.10
C PHE A 422 -25.99 0.21 7.99
N ARG A 423 -27.04 0.97 8.36
CA ARG A 423 -27.92 1.65 7.41
C ARG A 423 -27.12 2.58 6.49
N ARG A 424 -26.26 3.43 7.08
CA ARG A 424 -25.38 4.34 6.34
C ARG A 424 -24.48 3.58 5.36
N LEU A 425 -23.94 2.43 5.74
CA LEU A 425 -23.10 1.61 4.86
C LEU A 425 -23.87 1.04 3.66
N VAL A 426 -25.14 0.69 3.83
CA VAL A 426 -26.01 0.26 2.72
C VAL A 426 -26.35 1.45 1.81
N GLU A 427 -26.72 2.60 2.39
CA GLU A 427 -27.08 3.82 1.64
C GLU A 427 -25.94 4.36 0.78
N HIS A 428 -24.70 4.32 1.30
CA HIS A 428 -23.51 4.72 0.55
C HIS A 428 -22.96 3.61 -0.37
N GLY A 429 -23.64 2.46 -0.49
CA GLY A 429 -23.23 1.37 -1.38
C GLY A 429 -21.98 0.58 -0.93
N VAL A 430 -21.49 0.79 0.30
CA VAL A 430 -20.37 0.01 0.87
C VAL A 430 -20.80 -1.44 1.11
N ILE A 431 -22.06 -1.64 1.51
CA ILE A 431 -22.71 -2.94 1.57
C ILE A 431 -23.71 -2.99 0.42
N SER A 432 -23.46 -3.86 -0.57
CA SER A 432 -24.41 -4.16 -1.65
C SER A 432 -25.75 -4.63 -1.08
N THR A 433 -26.87 -4.38 -1.74
CA THR A 433 -28.20 -4.88 -1.35
C THR A 433 -28.50 -6.30 -1.86
N SER A 434 -27.56 -6.95 -2.56
CA SER A 434 -27.71 -8.29 -3.15
C SER A 434 -27.98 -9.42 -2.15
N TRP A 435 -27.71 -9.18 -0.86
CA TRP A 435 -28.05 -10.10 0.24
C TRP A 435 -29.54 -10.07 0.61
N LEU A 436 -30.31 -9.06 0.16
CA LEU A 436 -31.75 -8.95 0.39
C LEU A 436 -32.50 -9.19 -0.93
N ARG A 437 -32.98 -10.42 -1.12
CA ARG A 437 -33.58 -10.92 -2.37
C ARG A 437 -35.09 -11.12 -2.23
N LYS A 438 -35.75 -11.45 -3.34
CA LYS A 438 -37.18 -11.81 -3.42
C LYS A 438 -38.06 -10.79 -2.66
N SER A 439 -37.93 -9.52 -3.03
CA SER A 439 -38.68 -8.42 -2.40
C SER A 439 -38.49 -8.27 -0.88
N GLY A 440 -37.46 -8.89 -0.30
CA GLY A 440 -37.15 -8.83 1.14
C GLY A 440 -37.43 -10.12 1.91
N PHE A 441 -37.96 -11.15 1.24
CA PHE A 441 -38.29 -12.45 1.85
C PHE A 441 -37.16 -13.49 1.81
N GLU A 442 -36.00 -13.12 1.27
CA GLU A 442 -34.80 -13.95 1.34
C GLU A 442 -33.60 -13.10 1.77
N VAL A 443 -33.00 -13.45 2.91
CA VAL A 443 -31.91 -12.71 3.57
C VAL A 443 -30.67 -13.59 3.63
N GLU A 444 -29.63 -13.26 2.88
CA GLU A 444 -28.41 -14.05 2.75
C GLU A 444 -27.26 -13.48 3.60
N LEU A 445 -26.86 -14.22 4.64
CA LEU A 445 -25.91 -13.76 5.66
C LEU A 445 -24.56 -14.47 5.63
N HIS A 446 -24.31 -15.38 4.67
CA HIS A 446 -23.15 -16.28 4.69
C HIS A 446 -21.79 -15.56 4.74
N SER A 447 -21.69 -14.35 4.18
CA SER A 447 -20.44 -13.57 4.13
C SER A 447 -20.31 -12.55 5.27
N PHE A 448 -21.32 -12.47 6.14
CA PHE A 448 -21.38 -11.51 7.23
C PHE A 448 -20.82 -12.12 8.52
N SER A 449 -20.14 -11.28 9.30
CA SER A 449 -19.77 -11.59 10.68
C SER A 449 -20.98 -11.44 11.61
N ARG A 450 -20.85 -11.88 12.86
CA ARG A 450 -21.95 -11.97 13.84
C ARG A 450 -22.71 -10.66 14.02
N GLY A 451 -22.02 -9.56 14.27
CA GLY A 451 -22.63 -8.26 14.51
C GLY A 451 -23.24 -7.67 13.24
N VAL A 452 -22.54 -7.81 12.10
CA VAL A 452 -23.07 -7.39 10.80
C VAL A 452 -24.34 -8.15 10.44
N ALA A 453 -24.38 -9.47 10.66
CA ALA A 453 -25.56 -10.30 10.42
C ALA A 453 -26.75 -9.88 11.29
N LYS A 454 -26.53 -9.56 12.57
CA LYS A 454 -27.58 -9.04 13.45
C LYS A 454 -28.14 -7.71 12.96
N CYS A 455 -27.26 -6.78 12.57
CA CYS A 455 -27.68 -5.51 11.98
C CYS A 455 -28.45 -5.69 10.66
N ALA A 456 -28.01 -6.62 9.81
CA ALA A 456 -28.66 -6.95 8.55
C ALA A 456 -30.07 -7.53 8.73
N VAL A 457 -30.26 -8.44 9.69
CA VAL A 457 -31.59 -8.98 10.02
C VAL A 457 -32.52 -7.86 10.47
N VAL A 458 -32.08 -6.98 11.39
CA VAL A 458 -32.94 -5.87 11.79
C VAL A 458 -33.24 -4.92 10.63
N TYR A 459 -32.25 -4.61 9.79
CA TYR A 459 -32.46 -3.81 8.59
C TYR A 459 -33.49 -4.45 7.65
N ALA A 460 -33.42 -5.76 7.41
CA ALA A 460 -34.37 -6.48 6.56
C ALA A 460 -35.82 -6.37 7.08
N PHE A 461 -36.03 -6.55 8.40
CA PHE A 461 -37.34 -6.37 9.01
C PHE A 461 -37.83 -4.92 8.95
N GLN A 462 -36.94 -3.93 9.09
CA GLN A 462 -37.28 -2.52 8.86
C GLN A 462 -37.71 -2.27 7.40
N GLN A 463 -37.01 -2.87 6.42
CA GLN A 463 -37.38 -2.77 5.00
C GLN A 463 -38.73 -3.45 4.70
N LEU A 464 -39.00 -4.61 5.29
CA LEU A 464 -40.31 -5.25 5.19
C LEU A 464 -41.41 -4.33 5.71
N ARG A 465 -41.18 -3.65 6.85
CA ARG A 465 -42.12 -2.67 7.41
C ARG A 465 -42.35 -1.46 6.51
N LEU A 466 -41.29 -0.97 5.85
CA LEU A 466 -41.40 0.17 4.93
C LEU A 466 -42.13 -0.20 3.63
N ARG A 467 -41.93 -1.43 3.13
CA ARG A 467 -42.54 -1.92 1.88
C ARG A 467 -44.01 -2.30 2.06
N HIS A 468 -44.33 -2.99 3.15
CA HIS A 468 -45.69 -3.44 3.44
C HIS A 468 -46.32 -2.53 4.49
N LYS A 469 -47.11 -1.54 4.06
CA LYS A 469 -47.82 -0.62 4.97
C LYS A 469 -48.94 -1.31 5.76
N SER A 470 -49.36 -2.50 5.34
CA SER A 470 -50.39 -3.33 5.97
C SER A 470 -49.88 -4.77 6.09
N PRO A 471 -50.27 -5.52 7.14
CA PRO A 471 -50.01 -6.96 7.25
C PRO A 471 -50.64 -7.77 6.11
N HIS A 472 -51.65 -7.21 5.42
CA HIS A 472 -52.34 -7.86 4.31
C HIS A 472 -51.44 -7.90 3.08
N GLY A 473 -51.27 -9.08 2.46
CA GLY A 473 -50.41 -9.30 1.29
C GLY A 473 -48.98 -9.78 1.59
N ILE A 474 -48.68 -10.16 2.84
CA ILE A 474 -47.47 -10.91 3.19
C ILE A 474 -47.82 -12.39 3.19
N ASP A 475 -47.61 -13.07 2.07
CA ASP A 475 -47.95 -14.50 1.92
C ASP A 475 -46.73 -15.43 1.90
N ASP A 476 -45.54 -14.87 1.65
CA ASP A 476 -44.29 -15.61 1.62
C ASP A 476 -43.66 -15.76 3.02
N ASP A 477 -43.11 -16.95 3.27
CA ASP A 477 -42.25 -17.20 4.43
C ASP A 477 -40.89 -16.50 4.22
N LEU A 478 -40.39 -15.83 5.27
CA LEU A 478 -39.05 -15.23 5.24
C LEU A 478 -37.99 -16.32 5.45
N ARG A 479 -37.09 -16.44 4.48
CA ARG A 479 -35.92 -17.34 4.52
C ARG A 479 -34.68 -16.54 4.90
N ILE A 480 -34.07 -16.88 6.03
CA ILE A 480 -32.77 -16.32 6.44
C ILE A 480 -31.72 -17.39 6.21
N ILE A 481 -30.93 -17.21 5.16
CA ILE A 481 -29.86 -18.11 4.74
C ILE A 481 -28.61 -17.74 5.52
N THR A 482 -28.29 -18.57 6.50
CA THR A 482 -27.10 -18.46 7.34
C THR A 482 -26.02 -19.41 6.84
N GLY A 483 -24.81 -18.89 6.61
CA GLY A 483 -23.64 -19.71 6.30
C GLY A 483 -22.82 -20.03 7.54
N VAL A 484 -21.60 -20.54 7.31
CA VAL A 484 -20.57 -20.58 8.34
C VAL A 484 -20.09 -19.13 8.57
N GLY A 485 -20.31 -18.58 9.76
CA GLY A 485 -19.92 -17.20 10.05
C GLY A 485 -18.42 -16.97 9.89
N LYS A 486 -18.02 -15.79 9.38
CA LYS A 486 -16.61 -15.38 9.32
C LYS A 486 -16.03 -15.38 10.75
N GLY A 487 -15.06 -16.28 11.02
CA GLY A 487 -14.41 -16.39 12.33
C GLY A 487 -14.93 -17.50 13.24
N SER A 488 -15.69 -18.48 12.73
CA SER A 488 -16.02 -19.69 13.50
C SER A 488 -14.73 -20.38 13.98
N LYS A 489 -14.46 -20.33 15.30
CA LYS A 489 -13.32 -21.02 15.93
C LYS A 489 -13.46 -22.54 15.87
N THR A 490 -14.68 -23.03 15.67
CA THR A 490 -15.03 -24.44 15.54
C THR A 490 -15.25 -24.80 14.07
N PHE A 491 -14.45 -25.74 13.57
CA PHE A 491 -14.58 -26.31 12.24
C PHE A 491 -15.99 -26.93 12.07
N LEU A 492 -16.72 -26.51 11.02
CA LEU A 492 -18.04 -27.05 10.60
C LEU A 492 -19.27 -26.76 11.48
N GLN A 493 -19.21 -25.95 12.54
CA GLN A 493 -20.41 -25.55 13.28
C GLN A 493 -20.95 -24.17 12.83
N PRO A 494 -22.23 -24.07 12.40
CA PRO A 494 -22.81 -22.80 12.00
C PRO A 494 -23.17 -21.96 13.24
N VAL A 495 -22.45 -20.85 13.45
CA VAL A 495 -22.65 -19.92 14.59
C VAL A 495 -23.77 -18.90 14.35
N LEU A 496 -24.02 -18.52 13.10
CA LEU A 496 -25.03 -17.51 12.77
C LEU A 496 -26.49 -17.91 13.06
N PRO A 497 -26.93 -19.18 12.84
CA PRO A 497 -28.31 -19.57 13.14
C PRO A 497 -28.72 -19.31 14.59
N SER A 498 -27.87 -19.65 15.56
CA SER A 498 -28.15 -19.44 16.99
C SER A 498 -28.21 -17.96 17.34
N GLU A 499 -27.28 -17.17 16.80
CA GLU A 499 -27.20 -15.73 17.01
C GLU A 499 -28.38 -14.95 16.43
N VAL A 500 -28.85 -15.34 15.25
CA VAL A 500 -30.04 -14.76 14.62
C VAL A 500 -31.30 -15.19 15.36
N SER A 501 -31.39 -16.45 15.78
CA SER A 501 -32.53 -16.94 16.57
C SER A 501 -32.63 -16.22 17.92
N ASP A 502 -31.50 -16.04 18.62
CA ASP A 502 -31.43 -15.30 19.89
C ASP A 502 -31.87 -13.84 19.70
N LEU A 503 -31.41 -13.19 18.62
CA LEU A 503 -31.84 -11.85 18.24
C LEU A 503 -33.37 -11.77 18.07
N LEU A 504 -33.96 -12.68 17.28
CA LEU A 504 -35.39 -12.69 16.98
C LEU A 504 -36.24 -12.91 18.25
N VAL A 505 -35.80 -13.78 19.15
CA VAL A 505 -36.52 -14.08 20.39
C VAL A 505 -36.38 -12.95 21.43
N ARG A 506 -35.19 -12.36 21.58
CA ARG A 506 -34.93 -11.37 22.64
C ARG A 506 -35.36 -9.97 22.26
N SER A 507 -35.22 -9.57 21.00
CA SER A 507 -35.33 -8.17 20.58
C SER A 507 -36.66 -7.80 19.92
N PHE A 508 -37.38 -8.76 19.32
CA PHE A 508 -38.62 -8.50 18.59
C PHE A 508 -39.84 -8.64 19.51
N ARG A 509 -40.85 -7.78 19.32
CA ARG A 509 -42.13 -7.85 20.03
C ARG A 509 -43.30 -7.75 19.04
N PRO A 510 -44.23 -8.72 19.03
CA PRO A 510 -44.20 -10.02 19.72
C PRO A 510 -42.96 -10.84 19.32
N LEU A 511 -42.57 -11.78 20.19
CA LEU A 511 -41.34 -12.55 19.97
C LEU A 511 -41.46 -13.41 18.71
N ILE A 512 -40.38 -13.47 17.93
CA ILE A 512 -40.33 -14.27 16.71
C ILE A 512 -39.48 -15.51 16.99
N ARG A 513 -40.08 -16.69 16.87
CA ARG A 513 -39.35 -17.97 16.94
C ARG A 513 -39.16 -18.52 15.53
N PRO A 514 -37.94 -18.45 14.97
CA PRO A 514 -37.67 -19.07 13.69
C PRO A 514 -37.64 -20.60 13.82
N MET A 515 -37.94 -21.29 12.73
CA MET A 515 -37.77 -22.74 12.59
C MET A 515 -36.54 -23.04 11.73
N ALA A 516 -35.76 -24.06 12.06
CA ALA A 516 -34.74 -24.55 11.14
C ALA A 516 -35.42 -25.18 9.92
N HIS A 517 -34.86 -24.97 8.72
CA HIS A 517 -35.37 -25.61 7.52
C HIS A 517 -35.12 -27.13 7.58
N PRO A 518 -36.13 -27.99 7.32
CA PRO A 518 -36.03 -29.43 7.55
C PRO A 518 -34.85 -30.13 6.86
N THR A 519 -34.51 -29.67 5.66
CA THR A 519 -33.43 -30.25 4.83
C THR A 519 -32.17 -29.38 4.74
N ASN A 520 -32.17 -28.19 5.36
CA ASN A 520 -31.04 -27.27 5.31
C ASN A 520 -30.89 -26.53 6.65
N PRO A 521 -30.11 -27.06 7.60
CA PRO A 521 -29.95 -26.43 8.91
C PRO A 521 -29.30 -25.03 8.85
N GLY A 522 -28.69 -24.67 7.72
CA GLY A 522 -28.22 -23.31 7.44
C GLY A 522 -29.32 -22.32 7.06
N VAL A 523 -30.59 -22.70 7.06
CA VAL A 523 -31.70 -21.78 6.75
C VAL A 523 -32.66 -21.71 7.91
N LEU A 524 -32.93 -20.49 8.38
CA LEU A 524 -33.99 -20.19 9.32
C LEU A 524 -35.23 -19.72 8.57
N LEU A 525 -36.40 -20.23 8.95
CA LEU A 525 -37.70 -19.89 8.40
C LEU A 525 -38.51 -19.11 9.44
N VAL A 526 -39.01 -17.94 9.04
CA VAL A 526 -40.03 -17.20 9.80
C VAL A 526 -41.33 -17.23 8.99
N ARG A 527 -42.37 -17.83 9.56
CA ARG A 527 -43.65 -18.03 8.85
C ARG A 527 -44.33 -16.71 8.53
N ALA A 528 -44.96 -16.61 7.36
CA ALA A 528 -45.73 -15.45 6.94
C ALA A 528 -46.74 -15.00 8.02
N LYS A 529 -47.46 -15.95 8.64
CA LYS A 529 -48.39 -15.68 9.75
C LYS A 529 -47.71 -14.96 10.93
N THR A 530 -46.48 -15.36 11.29
CA THR A 530 -45.71 -14.73 12.36
C THR A 530 -45.27 -13.33 11.98
N ILE A 531 -44.86 -13.11 10.72
CA ILE A 531 -44.50 -11.78 10.21
C ILE A 531 -45.73 -10.85 10.23
N ARG A 532 -46.89 -11.34 9.77
CA ARG A 532 -48.16 -10.60 9.80
C ARG A 532 -48.56 -10.21 11.21
N GLN A 533 -48.49 -11.16 12.16
CA GLN A 533 -48.78 -10.86 13.56
C GLN A 533 -47.81 -9.81 14.11
N TRP A 534 -46.52 -9.98 13.89
CA TRP A 534 -45.51 -9.04 14.35
C TRP A 534 -45.76 -7.63 13.80
N MET A 535 -46.09 -7.51 12.51
CA MET A 535 -46.43 -6.24 11.88
C MET A 535 -47.72 -5.63 12.40
N ALA A 536 -48.76 -6.45 12.61
CA ALA A 536 -50.05 -6.00 13.17
C ALA A 536 -49.90 -5.42 14.58
N GLU A 537 -48.97 -5.94 15.38
CA GLU A 537 -48.66 -5.48 16.73
C GLU A 537 -47.60 -4.35 16.76
N GLY A 538 -47.42 -3.63 15.64
CA GLY A 538 -46.57 -2.45 15.54
C GLY A 538 -45.11 -2.71 15.14
N GLY A 539 -44.72 -3.98 14.96
CA GLY A 539 -43.42 -4.36 14.41
C GLY A 539 -42.23 -3.83 15.22
N VAL A 540 -42.28 -3.99 16.55
CA VAL A 540 -41.35 -3.34 17.48
C VAL A 540 -40.05 -4.15 17.64
N ILE A 541 -38.90 -3.46 17.67
CA ILE A 541 -37.57 -4.07 17.89
C ILE A 541 -36.86 -3.37 19.06
N ARG A 542 -37.20 -3.77 20.29
CA ARG A 542 -36.91 -3.02 21.54
C ARG A 542 -35.43 -2.84 21.91
N GLN A 543 -34.54 -3.78 21.57
CA GLN A 543 -33.12 -3.70 21.98
C GLN A 543 -32.28 -2.79 21.07
N TYR A 544 -32.86 -2.34 19.97
CA TYR A 544 -32.17 -1.64 18.91
C TYR A 544 -32.79 -0.26 18.62
N GLU A 545 -33.91 0.05 19.26
CA GLU A 545 -34.52 1.37 19.31
C GLU A 545 -34.03 2.11 20.56
N ASP A 546 -33.62 3.36 20.44
CA ASP A 546 -33.23 4.17 21.60
C ASP A 546 -34.45 4.37 22.52
N LYS A 547 -34.27 4.27 23.85
CA LYS A 547 -35.31 4.69 24.80
C LYS A 547 -35.74 6.15 24.62
N HIS A 548 -34.92 6.96 23.94
CA HIS A 548 -35.18 8.36 23.64
C HIS A 548 -36.10 8.61 22.42
N THR A 549 -36.45 7.59 21.62
CA THR A 549 -37.34 7.77 20.46
C THR A 549 -38.84 7.69 20.80
N ARG A 550 -39.21 7.67 22.08
CA ARG A 550 -40.61 7.67 22.55
C ARG A 550 -41.10 9.03 23.07
N LEU A 551 -40.35 10.10 22.82
CA LEU A 551 -40.70 11.48 23.23
C LEU A 551 -40.68 12.46 22.05
N SER A 552 -41.03 11.99 20.85
CA SER A 552 -41.38 12.84 19.71
C SER A 552 -42.83 12.61 19.33
#